data_AF-A0A0Q6V4B2-F1
#
_entry.id   AF-A0A0Q6V4B2-F1
#
_cell.length_a   1.000
_cell.length_b   1.000
_cell.length_c   1.000
_cell.angle_alpha   90.00
_cell.angle_beta   90.00
_cell.angle_gamma   90.00
#
_symmetry.space_group_name_H-M   'P 1'
#
loop_
_entity.id
_entity.type
_entity.pdbx_description
1 polymer ?
#
loop_
_entity_poly.entity_id
_entity_poly.type
_entity_poly.pdbx_seq_one_letter_code
_entity_poly.pdbx_strand_id
1 'polypeptide(L)' 'MKASEYKAAVAVTGLSTAGVEKLFGVDHLTSRRWASGEQEVPRAVALCLLLMAAANVPVMQAQILADGADLRLARIA' A
#
# COMPACT_ATOMS: atom_id res chain seq x y z
N MET A 1 -12.96 1.07 0.96
CA MET A 1 -12.26 0.42 2.09
C MET A 1 -12.49 1.28 3.31
N LYS A 2 -12.95 0.69 4.41
CA LYS A 2 -13.17 1.37 5.70
C LYS A 2 -11.85 1.56 6.45
N ALA A 3 -11.83 2.45 7.43
CA ALA A 3 -10.65 2.72 8.25
C ALA A 3 -10.09 1.47 8.97
N SER A 4 -10.96 0.59 9.46
CA SER A 4 -10.56 -0.68 10.09
C SER A 4 -9.91 -1.64 9.09
N GLU A 5 -10.47 -1.75 7.89
CA GLU A 5 -9.93 -2.57 6.80
C GLU A 5 -8.58 -2.04 6.33
N TYR A 6 -8.42 -0.72 6.28
CA TYR A 6 -7.15 -0.07 5.97
C TYR A 6 -6.07 -0.42 6.99
N LYS A 7 -6.36 -0.27 8.30
CA LYS A 7 -5.41 -0.65 9.36
C LYS A 7 -5.03 -2.13 9.27
N ALA A 8 -6.01 -3.00 9.02
CA ALA A 8 -5.77 -4.43 8.88
C ALA A 8 -4.88 -4.73 7.66
N ALA A 9 -5.15 -4.10 6.51
CA ALA A 9 -4.36 -4.31 5.30
C ALA A 9 -2.93 -3.78 5.45
N VAL A 10 -2.73 -2.63 6.09
CA VAL A 10 -1.40 -2.09 6.42
C VAL A 10 -0.63 -3.05 7.33
N ALA A 11 -1.29 -3.60 8.36
CA ALA A 11 -0.66 -4.57 9.26
C ALA A 11 -0.29 -5.89 8.54
N VAL A 12 -1.20 -6.43 7.72
CA VAL A 12 -0.98 -7.68 6.97
C VAL A 12 0.13 -7.54 5.93
N THR A 13 0.20 -6.40 5.25
CA THR A 13 1.27 -6.12 4.28
C THR A 13 2.61 -5.81 4.94
N GLY A 14 2.65 -5.61 6.26
CA GLY A 14 3.85 -5.23 7.00
C GLY A 14 4.30 -3.80 6.75
N LEU A 15 3.41 -2.94 6.22
CA LEU A 15 3.70 -1.54 5.96
C LEU A 15 3.81 -0.77 7.28
N SER A 16 4.92 -0.03 7.44
CA SER A 16 5.00 1.04 8.43
C SER A 16 4.30 2.30 7.90
N THR A 17 4.00 3.26 8.77
CA THR A 17 3.41 4.54 8.34
C THR A 17 4.29 5.26 7.32
N ALA A 18 5.60 5.31 7.54
CA ALA A 18 6.55 5.86 6.59
C ALA A 18 6.59 5.06 5.26
N GLY A 19 6.38 3.74 5.32
CA GLY A 19 6.26 2.89 4.15
C GLY A 19 5.04 3.23 3.29
N VAL A 20 3.90 3.53 3.93
CA VAL A 20 2.69 4.02 3.23
C VAL A 20 2.96 5.36 2.55
N GLU A 21 3.57 6.30 3.27
CA GLU A 21 3.90 7.64 2.75
C GLU A 21 4.77 7.55 1.50
N LYS A 22 5.85 6.74 1.56
CA LYS A 22 6.73 6.51 0.41
C LYS A 22 6.01 5.81 -0.74
N LEU A 23 5.30 4.72 -0.47
CA LEU A 23 4.69 3.88 -1.51
C LEU A 23 3.58 4.60 -2.28
N PHE A 24 2.77 5.41 -1.60
CA PHE A 24 1.63 6.10 -2.20
C PHE A 24 1.86 7.58 -2.46
N GLY A 25 3.05 8.12 -2.12
CA GLY A 25 3.38 9.52 -2.32
C GLY A 25 2.47 10.47 -1.54
N VAL A 26 2.09 10.10 -0.33
CA VAL A 26 1.20 10.88 0.54
C VAL A 26 1.90 11.31 1.82
N ASP A 27 1.40 12.37 2.46
CA ASP A 27 1.91 12.81 3.75
C ASP A 27 1.35 11.97 4.92
N HIS A 28 2.01 12.10 6.07
CA HIS A 28 1.63 11.45 7.30
C HIS A 28 0.19 11.75 7.73
N LEU A 29 -0.26 13.00 7.52
CA LEU A 29 -1.58 13.44 7.95
C LEU A 29 -2.68 12.77 7.13
N THR A 30 -2.47 12.61 5.83
CA THR A 30 -3.38 11.92 4.92
C THR A 30 -3.49 10.44 5.29
N SER A 31 -2.37 9.77 5.52
CA SER A 31 -2.35 8.37 5.99
C SER A 31 -3.08 8.21 7.33
N ARG A 32 -2.91 9.17 8.25
CA ARG A 32 -3.61 9.19 9.53
C ARG A 32 -5.13 9.38 9.37
N ARG A 33 -5.57 10.26 8.47
CA ARG A 33 -7.01 10.49 8.19
C ARG A 33 -7.69 9.26 7.60
N TRP A 34 -6.99 8.49 6.77
CA TRP A 34 -7.46 7.18 6.31
C TRP A 34 -7.61 6.19 7.46
N ALA A 35 -6.65 6.16 8.38
CA ALA A 35 -6.71 5.30 9.56
C ALA A 35 -7.78 5.73 10.57
N SER A 36 -8.09 7.02 10.72
CA SER A 36 -9.18 7.45 11.61
C SER A 36 -10.56 7.35 10.96
N GLY A 37 -10.63 7.32 9.62
CA GLY A 37 -11.88 7.38 8.86
C GLY A 37 -12.39 8.80 8.67
N GLU A 38 -11.61 9.82 9.05
CA GLU A 38 -11.88 11.22 8.72
C GLU A 38 -11.87 11.47 7.22
N GLN A 39 -11.13 10.66 6.46
CA GLN A 39 -11.08 10.70 5.01
C GLN A 39 -11.21 9.28 4.44
N GLU A 40 -11.97 9.16 3.36
CA GLU A 40 -12.05 7.89 2.62
C GLU A 40 -10.71 7.51 2.01
N VAL A 41 -10.42 6.20 2.03
CA VAL A 41 -9.26 5.63 1.36
C VAL A 41 -9.50 5.64 -0.15
N PRO A 42 -8.64 6.29 -0.96
CA PRO A 42 -8.77 6.27 -2.41
C PRO A 42 -8.82 4.83 -2.94
N ARG A 43 -9.68 4.59 -3.95
CA ARG A 43 -9.88 3.25 -4.53
C ARG A 43 -8.57 2.61 -4.99
N ALA A 44 -7.66 3.39 -5.57
CA ALA A 44 -6.36 2.89 -6.02
C ALA A 44 -5.51 2.36 -4.85
N VAL A 45 -5.42 3.11 -3.74
CA VAL A 45 -4.70 2.71 -2.53
C VAL A 45 -5.30 1.42 -1.96
N ALA A 46 -6.62 1.37 -1.84
CA ALA A 46 -7.33 0.19 -1.36
C ALA A 46 -7.05 -1.04 -2.24
N LEU A 47 -7.11 -0.89 -3.56
CA LEU A 47 -6.80 -1.97 -4.51
C LEU A 47 -5.36 -2.45 -4.37
N CYS A 48 -4.38 -1.55 -4.30
CA CYS A 48 -2.96 -1.90 -4.12
C CYS A 48 -2.73 -2.70 -2.84
N LEU A 49 -3.28 -2.26 -1.70
CA LEU A 49 -3.14 -2.96 -0.42
C LEU A 49 -3.76 -4.36 -0.47
N LEU A 50 -4.94 -4.50 -1.10
CA LEU A 50 -5.60 -5.80 -1.26
C LEU A 50 -4.81 -6.73 -2.19
N LEU A 51 -4.25 -6.22 -3.28
CA LEU A 51 -3.41 -7.01 -4.19
C LEU A 51 -2.13 -7.46 -3.51
N MET A 52 -1.47 -6.58 -2.74
CA MET A 52 -0.30 -6.93 -1.95
C MET A 52 -0.63 -8.04 -0.95
N ALA A 53 -1.74 -7.91 -0.22
CA ALA A 53 -2.16 -8.94 0.73
C ALA A 53 -2.52 -10.26 0.04
N ALA A 54 -3.25 -10.22 -1.08
CA ALA A 54 -3.69 -11.42 -1.80
C ALA A 54 -2.53 -12.17 -2.47
N ALA A 55 -1.54 -11.46 -3.00
CA ALA A 55 -0.36 -12.06 -3.64
C ALA A 55 0.83 -12.22 -2.67
N ASN A 56 0.63 -11.96 -1.38
CA ASN A 56 1.66 -12.01 -0.33
C ASN A 56 2.93 -11.22 -0.70
N VAL A 57 2.75 -10.04 -1.31
CA VAL A 57 3.84 -9.17 -1.76
C VAL A 57 4.41 -8.40 -0.57
N PRO A 58 5.66 -8.64 -0.18
CA PRO A 58 6.28 -7.92 0.92
C PRO A 58 6.55 -6.46 0.54
N VAL A 59 6.59 -5.58 1.55
CA VAL A 59 6.83 -4.13 1.39
C VAL A 59 8.04 -3.82 0.51
N MET A 60 9.15 -4.52 0.72
CA MET A 60 10.39 -4.32 -0.06
C MET A 60 10.14 -4.52 -1.55
N GLN A 61 9.42 -5.59 -1.93
CA GLN A 61 9.12 -5.86 -3.33
C GLN A 61 8.16 -4.82 -3.92
N ALA A 62 7.17 -4.37 -3.15
CA ALA A 62 6.27 -3.29 -3.58
C ALA A 62 7.01 -1.96 -3.81
N GLN A 63 7.99 -1.63 -2.96
CA GLN A 63 8.82 -0.45 -3.11
C GLN A 63 9.72 -0.53 -4.35
N ILE A 64 10.32 -1.69 -4.63
CA ILE A 64 11.11 -1.90 -5.85
C ILE A 64 10.26 -1.67 -7.11
N LEU A 65 9.02 -2.19 -7.11
CA LEU A 65 8.08 -2.00 -8.23
C LEU A 65 7.66 -0.52 -8.39
N ALA A 66 7.45 0.20 -7.28
CA ALA A 66 7.04 1.60 -7.30
C ALA A 66 8.18 2.55 -7.70
N ASP A 67 9.41 2.27 -7.27
CA ASP A 67 10.61 3.07 -7.57
C ASP A 67 11.09 2.88 -9.03
N GLY A 68 10.34 2.11 -9.86
CA GLY A 68 10.64 1.94 -11.28
C GLY A 68 11.90 1.11 -11.54
N ALA A 69 12.39 0.36 -10.55
CA ALA A 69 13.39 -0.66 -10.80
C ALA A 69 12.71 -1.74 -11.67
N ASP A 70 13.05 -1.69 -12.95
CA ASP A 70 12.50 -2.51 -14.01
C ASP A 70 12.83 -3.99 -13.76
N LEU A 71 12.09 -4.63 -12.85
CA LEU A 71 12.14 -6.07 -12.60
C LEU A 71 11.52 -6.88 -13.73
N ARG A 72 11.06 -6.18 -14.79
CA ARG A 72 10.37 -6.67 -15.97
C ARG A 72 9.09 -7.45 -15.59
N LEU A 73 8.16 -7.44 -16.52
CA LEU A 73 7.27 -8.57 -16.77
C LEU A 73 8.07 -9.85 -17.17
N ALA A 74 9.24 -10.13 -16.57
CA ALA A 74 10.30 -11.05 -17.01
C ALA A 74 10.01 -12.55 -16.86
N ARG A 75 8.79 -12.96 -16.55
CA ARG A 75 8.49 -14.39 -16.48
C ARG A 75 7.10 -14.77 -16.94
N ILE A 76 6.53 -13.98 -17.85
CA ILE A 76 5.37 -14.41 -18.65
C ILE A 76 5.73 -14.22 -20.13
N ALA A 77 6.66 -15.05 -20.60
CA ALA A 77 6.89 -15.45 -21.98
C ALA A 77 7.43 -16.88 -21.96
#